data_AF-A0A8S1XTT5-F1
#
_entry.id   AF-A0A8S1XTT5-F1
#
_cell.length_a   1.000
_cell.length_b   1.000
_cell.length_c   1.000
_cell.angle_alpha   90.00
_cell.angle_beta   90.00
_cell.angle_gamma   90.00
#
_symmetry.space_group_name_H-M   'P 1'
#
loop_
_entity.id
_entity.type
_entity.pdbx_description
1 polymer ?
#
loop_
_entity_poly.entity_id
_entity_poly.type
_entity_poly.pdbx_seq_one_letter_code
_entity_poly.pdbx_strand_id
1 'polypeptide(L)'
;MQCSSQEKEDLSDILAQVKKWTQILIKEKVKGCIGYFSDNGNQKYLDSYDKQRKYLKQITEVLRKLKDHDFNNQDFFSEVNDESKLSLIQSKPIIEFLYFLVQLTSIDNTLIQCGSNSLYILVYMKVDLRNQCFENIRIKNTSIIRGNFVRCNFNGSEFDNLDISILNLNSAQMFDCKLKNIEIHELNKLEGHSGRVNTVCFSLEGNILASGSEDNSIRLWDIKTKQQKAKLDGHTNGIMSVCFSSDGNTLASGSFDNTIRLWDVKT
;
A
#
# COMPACT_ATOMS: atom_id res chain seq x y z
N MET A 1 41.80 -12.14 -18.06
CA MET A 1 40.43 -12.68 -17.92
C MET A 1 39.49 -11.51 -17.71
N GLN A 2 38.83 -11.14 -18.80
CA GLN A 2 37.68 -10.23 -18.80
C GLN A 2 36.50 -10.97 -18.15
N CYS A 3 35.79 -10.31 -17.24
CA CYS A 3 34.34 -10.38 -17.22
C CYS A 3 33.86 -8.93 -17.05
N SER A 4 33.08 -8.51 -18.03
CA SER A 4 32.76 -7.15 -18.40
C SER A 4 32.03 -6.38 -17.29
N SER A 5 32.49 -5.15 -17.09
CA SER A 5 31.72 -4.01 -16.58
C SER A 5 30.55 -3.70 -17.52
N GLN A 6 29.59 -4.62 -17.62
CA GLN A 6 28.33 -4.38 -18.30
C GLN A 6 27.43 -3.65 -17.31
N GLU A 7 27.25 -2.37 -17.61
CA GLU A 7 26.33 -1.39 -17.03
C GLU A 7 25.18 -2.05 -16.26
N LYS A 8 25.29 -2.09 -14.93
CA LYS A 8 24.11 -2.09 -14.07
C LYS A 8 23.45 -0.74 -14.31
N GLU A 9 22.40 -0.68 -15.12
CA GLU A 9 21.54 0.51 -15.20
C GLU A 9 21.12 0.84 -13.76
N ASP A 10 21.54 2.00 -13.27
CA ASP A 10 21.14 2.45 -11.94
C ASP A 10 19.62 2.58 -11.96
N LEU A 11 18.93 2.30 -10.85
CA LEU A 11 17.49 2.49 -10.74
C LEU A 11 17.10 3.92 -11.21
N SER A 12 18.01 4.88 -10.99
CA SER A 12 17.92 6.25 -11.50
C SER A 12 17.80 6.36 -13.03
N ASP A 13 18.47 5.50 -13.81
CA ASP A 13 18.41 5.47 -15.28
C ASP A 13 17.07 4.93 -15.77
N ILE A 14 16.56 3.86 -15.17
CA ILE A 14 15.22 3.31 -15.47
C ILE A 14 14.16 4.36 -15.13
N LEU A 15 14.26 4.99 -13.96
CA LEU A 15 13.34 6.03 -13.52
C LEU A 15 13.43 7.29 -14.39
N ALA A 16 14.63 7.68 -14.85
CA ALA A 16 14.84 8.78 -15.78
C ALA A 16 14.25 8.46 -17.17
N GLN A 17 14.38 7.22 -17.64
CA GLN A 17 13.71 6.73 -18.84
C GLN A 17 12.20 6.80 -18.64
N VAL A 18 11.64 6.23 -17.57
CA VAL A 18 10.20 6.26 -17.25
C VAL A 18 9.68 7.70 -17.18
N LYS A 19 10.40 8.64 -16.55
CA LYS A 19 10.03 10.06 -16.44
C LYS A 19 9.86 10.75 -17.81
N LYS A 20 10.65 10.34 -18.81
CA LYS A 20 10.61 10.89 -20.18
C LYS A 20 9.34 10.48 -20.94
N TRP A 21 8.79 9.29 -20.68
CA TRP A 21 7.66 8.72 -21.45
C TRP A 21 6.32 8.79 -20.73
N THR A 22 6.32 8.94 -19.41
CA THR A 22 5.09 8.99 -18.62
C THR A 22 4.32 10.31 -18.80
N GLN A 23 4.96 11.39 -19.27
CA GLN A 23 4.25 12.56 -19.86
C GLN A 23 3.36 12.19 -21.06
N ILE A 24 3.68 11.10 -21.75
CA ILE A 24 2.96 10.60 -22.93
C ILE A 24 1.81 9.67 -22.50
N LEU A 25 2.03 8.81 -21.49
CA LEU A 25 1.00 7.96 -20.88
C LEU A 25 -0.12 8.79 -20.21
N ILE A 26 0.23 9.92 -19.57
CA ILE A 26 -0.72 10.83 -18.90
C ILE A 26 -1.66 11.53 -19.89
N LYS A 27 -1.21 11.79 -21.12
CA LYS A 27 -2.03 12.49 -22.13
C LYS A 27 -3.21 11.66 -22.63
N GLU A 28 -3.17 10.33 -22.54
CA GLU A 28 -4.15 9.48 -23.24
C GLU A 28 -5.04 8.60 -22.36
N LYS A 29 -5.05 8.75 -21.03
CA LYS A 29 -5.93 7.98 -20.11
C LYS A 29 -5.97 6.48 -20.48
N VAL A 30 -5.08 5.70 -19.87
CA VAL A 30 -5.00 4.22 -20.00
C VAL A 30 -6.34 3.47 -19.75
N LYS A 31 -7.40 4.14 -19.25
CA LYS A 31 -8.79 3.65 -19.29
C LYS A 31 -9.29 3.23 -20.69
N GLY A 32 -8.69 3.74 -21.78
CA GLY A 32 -9.06 3.35 -23.15
C GLY A 32 -8.51 2.00 -23.61
N CYS A 33 -7.48 1.44 -22.97
CA CYS A 33 -6.82 0.24 -23.51
C CYS A 33 -7.50 -1.08 -23.15
N ILE A 34 -8.35 -1.09 -22.11
CA ILE A 34 -9.08 -2.31 -21.66
C ILE A 34 -10.57 -2.25 -22.04
N GLY A 35 -11.15 -1.05 -22.18
CA GLY A 35 -12.59 -0.86 -22.39
C GLY A 35 -13.12 -0.90 -23.84
N TYR A 36 -12.28 -1.18 -24.84
CA TYR A 36 -12.67 -1.06 -26.27
C TYR A 36 -12.72 -2.38 -27.05
N PHE A 37 -12.70 -3.53 -26.38
CA PHE A 37 -12.96 -4.81 -27.05
C PHE A 37 -14.42 -5.01 -27.51
N SER A 38 -15.28 -4.00 -27.37
CA SER A 38 -16.66 -4.00 -27.86
C SER A 38 -17.09 -2.62 -28.36
N ASP A 39 -16.74 -2.25 -29.59
CA ASP A 39 -17.69 -1.65 -30.55
C ASP A 39 -16.99 -1.14 -31.82
N ASN A 40 -17.60 -1.46 -32.96
CA ASN A 40 -17.07 -1.25 -34.31
C ASN A 40 -17.40 0.15 -34.88
N GLY A 41 -16.39 0.75 -35.53
CA GLY A 41 -16.56 1.44 -36.83
C GLY A 41 -16.75 2.96 -36.82
N ASN A 42 -15.67 3.72 -37.07
CA ASN A 42 -15.70 4.97 -37.85
C ASN A 42 -14.30 5.50 -38.21
N GLN A 43 -14.14 6.29 -39.28
CA GLN A 43 -12.83 6.70 -39.83
C GLN A 43 -11.95 7.57 -38.89
N LYS A 44 -12.54 8.27 -37.91
CA LYS A 44 -11.80 8.98 -36.83
C LYS A 44 -11.06 8.01 -35.88
N TYR A 45 -11.40 6.72 -35.97
CA TYR A 45 -10.76 5.65 -35.21
C TYR A 45 -9.46 5.15 -35.85
N LEU A 46 -9.19 5.38 -37.14
CA LEU A 46 -7.98 4.85 -37.81
C LEU A 46 -6.69 5.56 -37.36
N ASP A 47 -6.71 6.90 -37.24
CA ASP A 47 -5.58 7.66 -36.68
C ASP A 47 -5.39 7.36 -35.18
N SER A 48 -6.51 7.13 -34.47
CA SER A 48 -6.48 6.63 -33.09
C SER A 48 -5.89 5.21 -33.01
N TYR A 49 -6.20 4.35 -33.98
CA TYR A 49 -5.75 2.96 -34.05
C TYR A 49 -4.24 2.87 -34.30
N ASP A 50 -3.71 3.64 -35.26
CA ASP A 50 -2.27 3.64 -35.55
C ASP A 50 -1.44 4.22 -34.40
N LYS A 51 -1.99 5.25 -33.73
CA LYS A 51 -1.39 5.82 -32.53
C LYS A 51 -1.43 4.82 -31.36
N GLN A 52 -2.56 4.16 -31.13
CA GLN A 52 -2.70 3.08 -30.13
C GLN A 52 -1.76 1.91 -30.42
N ARG A 53 -1.61 1.50 -31.68
CA ARG A 53 -0.68 0.43 -32.08
C ARG A 53 0.76 0.84 -31.82
N LYS A 54 1.12 2.11 -32.00
CA LYS A 54 2.43 2.65 -31.64
C LYS A 54 2.65 2.61 -30.12
N TYR A 55 1.65 2.97 -29.31
CA TYR A 55 1.73 2.88 -27.86
C TYR A 55 1.85 1.44 -27.35
N LEU A 56 1.05 0.53 -27.88
CA LEU A 56 1.12 -0.89 -27.56
C LEU A 56 2.50 -1.47 -27.88
N LYS A 57 3.08 -1.12 -29.04
CA LYS A 57 4.46 -1.52 -29.38
C LYS A 57 5.47 -0.99 -28.37
N GLN A 58 5.36 0.28 -27.97
CA GLN A 58 6.25 0.89 -26.98
C GLN A 58 6.13 0.22 -25.61
N ILE A 59 4.92 0.00 -25.12
CA ILE A 59 4.67 -0.70 -23.85
C ILE A 59 5.22 -2.13 -23.93
N THR A 60 4.94 -2.85 -25.01
CA THR A 60 5.42 -4.23 -25.20
C THR A 60 6.95 -4.28 -25.19
N GLU A 61 7.62 -3.30 -25.81
CA GLU A 61 9.08 -3.23 -25.80
C GLU A 61 9.64 -2.94 -24.41
N VAL A 62 8.99 -2.06 -23.64
CA VAL A 62 9.36 -1.80 -22.24
C VAL A 62 9.16 -3.04 -21.38
N LEU A 63 8.02 -3.72 -21.50
CA LEU A 63 7.75 -4.94 -20.76
C LEU A 63 8.74 -6.05 -21.12
N ARG A 64 9.13 -6.15 -22.40
CA ARG A 64 10.17 -7.07 -22.86
C ARG A 64 11.52 -6.76 -22.21
N LYS A 65 11.91 -5.48 -22.14
CA LYS A 65 13.14 -5.07 -21.46
C LYS A 65 13.08 -5.36 -19.96
N LEU A 66 11.96 -5.06 -19.31
CA LEU A 66 11.74 -5.30 -17.89
C LEU A 66 11.82 -6.78 -17.53
N LYS A 67 11.38 -7.67 -18.43
CA LYS A 67 11.39 -9.12 -18.19
C LYS A 67 12.79 -9.65 -17.86
N ASP A 68 13.80 -9.15 -18.56
CA ASP A 68 15.19 -9.54 -18.38
C ASP A 68 15.96 -8.60 -17.43
N HIS A 69 15.30 -7.55 -16.92
CA HIS A 69 15.90 -6.54 -16.07
C HIS A 69 15.99 -7.00 -14.60
N ASP A 70 17.02 -6.57 -13.87
CA ASP A 70 17.24 -6.91 -12.46
C ASP A 70 16.05 -6.58 -11.56
N PHE A 71 15.36 -5.47 -11.83
CA PHE A 71 14.10 -5.08 -11.18
C PHE A 71 12.98 -6.14 -11.24
N ASN A 72 13.06 -7.11 -12.17
CA ASN A 72 12.14 -8.25 -12.26
C ASN A 72 12.79 -9.59 -11.86
N ASN A 73 14.11 -9.63 -11.70
CA ASN A 73 14.84 -10.87 -11.42
C ASN A 73 15.42 -10.93 -10.00
N GLN A 74 15.36 -9.83 -9.25
CA GLN A 74 15.91 -9.70 -7.90
C GLN A 74 14.89 -9.07 -6.94
N ASP A 75 15.00 -9.45 -5.66
CA ASP A 75 14.19 -8.87 -4.59
C ASP A 75 14.81 -7.52 -4.18
N PHE A 76 14.13 -6.42 -4.48
CA PHE A 76 14.66 -5.06 -4.20
C PHE A 76 14.59 -4.68 -2.72
N PHE A 77 13.97 -5.51 -1.87
CA PHE A 77 13.80 -5.26 -0.45
C PHE A 77 15.14 -5.18 0.31
N SER A 78 16.16 -5.95 -0.09
CA SER A 78 17.46 -5.97 0.60
C SER A 78 18.40 -4.80 0.27
N GLU A 79 18.06 -3.96 -0.72
CA GLU A 79 19.02 -2.99 -1.30
C GLU A 79 18.69 -1.50 -1.05
N VAL A 80 17.49 -1.15 -0.58
CA VAL A 80 17.10 0.27 -0.42
C VAL A 80 17.52 0.81 0.95
N ASN A 81 18.78 1.23 1.05
CA ASN A 81 19.34 1.94 2.22
C ASN A 81 19.55 3.45 1.99
N ASP A 82 19.16 3.99 0.84
CA ASP A 82 19.53 5.36 0.47
C ASP A 82 18.32 6.22 0.07
N GLU A 83 17.85 7.05 1.00
CA GLU A 83 16.74 8.00 0.80
C GLU A 83 17.01 9.00 -0.35
N SER A 84 18.27 9.24 -0.71
CA SER A 84 18.65 10.23 -1.72
C SER A 84 18.24 9.83 -3.16
N LYS A 85 18.27 8.53 -3.48
CA LYS A 85 17.89 7.99 -4.82
C LYS A 85 16.40 8.09 -5.12
N LEU A 86 15.57 8.28 -4.09
CA LEU A 86 14.12 8.19 -4.18
C LEU A 86 13.41 9.53 -4.44
N SER A 87 14.13 10.65 -4.31
CA SER A 87 13.63 11.99 -4.65
C SER A 87 13.16 12.11 -6.11
N LEU A 88 13.77 11.34 -7.03
CA LEU A 88 13.37 11.25 -8.43
C LEU A 88 12.02 10.52 -8.65
N ILE A 89 11.60 9.65 -7.73
CA ILE A 89 10.42 8.76 -7.87
C ILE A 89 9.10 9.46 -7.56
N GLN A 90 9.12 10.59 -6.86
CA GLN A 90 7.91 11.31 -6.45
C GLN A 90 7.14 11.98 -7.60
N SER A 91 7.65 11.90 -8.83
CA SER A 91 6.89 12.39 -9.97
C SER A 91 5.64 11.51 -10.17
N LYS A 92 4.45 12.14 -10.18
CA LYS A 92 3.17 11.50 -10.55
C LYS A 92 3.28 10.50 -11.74
N PRO A 93 4.00 10.84 -12.82
CA PRO A 93 4.19 9.94 -13.95
C PRO A 93 4.85 8.59 -13.57
N ILE A 94 5.85 8.60 -12.68
CA ILE A 94 6.50 7.38 -12.19
C ILE A 94 5.58 6.59 -11.26
N ILE A 95 4.87 7.27 -10.36
CA ILE A 95 3.91 6.63 -9.45
C ILE A 95 2.85 5.85 -10.24
N GLU A 96 2.27 6.46 -11.28
CA GLU A 96 1.29 5.81 -12.16
C GLU A 96 1.87 4.57 -12.86
N PHE A 97 3.14 4.63 -13.26
CA PHE A 97 3.82 3.49 -13.87
C PHE A 97 4.04 2.34 -12.87
N LEU A 98 4.47 2.63 -11.65
CA LEU A 98 4.61 1.62 -10.59
C LEU A 98 3.26 0.96 -10.28
N TYR A 99 2.17 1.74 -10.18
CA TYR A 99 0.83 1.20 -10.05
C TYR A 99 0.46 0.26 -11.21
N PHE A 100 0.76 0.66 -12.45
CA PHE A 100 0.51 -0.17 -13.61
C PHE A 100 1.25 -1.52 -13.53
N LEU A 101 2.51 -1.52 -13.10
CA LEU A 101 3.29 -2.76 -12.90
C LEU A 101 2.69 -3.67 -11.82
N VAL A 102 2.17 -3.10 -10.72
CA VAL A 102 1.44 -3.86 -9.70
C VAL A 102 0.20 -4.55 -10.31
N GLN A 103 -0.58 -3.81 -11.11
CA GLN A 103 -1.79 -4.36 -11.75
C GLN A 103 -1.47 -5.47 -12.75
N LEU A 104 -0.37 -5.35 -13.49
CA LEU A 104 0.03 -6.35 -14.48
C LEU A 104 0.27 -7.74 -13.89
N THR A 105 0.58 -7.84 -12.60
CA THR A 105 0.74 -9.14 -11.92
C THR A 105 -0.53 -9.99 -11.91
N SER A 106 -1.69 -9.36 -12.08
CA SER A 106 -2.96 -10.07 -12.24
C SER A 106 -3.06 -10.82 -13.58
N ILE A 107 -2.32 -10.38 -14.60
CA ILE A 107 -2.39 -10.86 -15.98
C ILE A 107 -1.15 -11.71 -16.35
N ASP A 108 0.06 -11.25 -16.00
CA ASP A 108 1.32 -11.86 -16.42
C ASP A 108 2.18 -12.29 -15.21
N ASN A 109 2.26 -13.60 -15.00
CA ASN A 109 3.03 -14.18 -13.90
C ASN A 109 4.54 -13.93 -14.02
N THR A 110 5.05 -13.64 -15.21
CA THR A 110 6.48 -13.37 -15.41
C THR A 110 6.91 -11.99 -14.90
N LEU A 111 5.94 -11.11 -14.58
CA LEU A 111 6.18 -9.77 -14.06
C LEU A 111 5.85 -9.61 -12.57
N ILE A 112 5.56 -10.71 -11.88
CA ILE A 112 5.19 -10.70 -10.44
C ILE A 112 6.26 -10.00 -9.60
N GLN A 113 7.54 -10.28 -9.85
CA GLN A 113 8.62 -9.71 -9.04
C GLN A 113 8.74 -8.19 -9.25
N CYS A 114 8.68 -7.74 -10.52
CA CYS A 114 8.65 -6.32 -10.87
C CYS A 114 7.45 -5.59 -10.23
N GLY A 115 6.26 -6.20 -10.26
CA GLY A 115 5.09 -5.66 -9.57
C GLY A 115 5.25 -5.63 -8.04
N SER A 116 5.88 -6.65 -7.46
CA SER A 116 6.14 -6.73 -6.01
C SER A 116 7.11 -5.64 -5.56
N ASN A 117 8.21 -5.46 -6.29
CA ASN A 117 9.16 -4.38 -6.08
C ASN A 117 8.50 -3.01 -6.26
N SER A 118 7.58 -2.88 -7.21
CA SER A 118 6.81 -1.65 -7.43
C SER A 118 5.90 -1.33 -6.24
N LEU A 119 5.19 -2.32 -5.69
CA LEU A 119 4.33 -2.12 -4.52
C LEU A 119 5.15 -1.74 -3.28
N TYR A 120 6.29 -2.38 -3.07
CA TYR A 120 7.22 -1.99 -2.00
C TYR A 120 7.64 -0.54 -2.11
N ILE A 121 8.06 -0.09 -3.31
CA ILE A 121 8.46 1.31 -3.52
C ILE A 121 7.28 2.25 -3.24
N LEU A 122 6.06 1.94 -3.69
CA LEU A 122 4.87 2.76 -3.42
C LEU A 122 4.61 2.91 -1.91
N VAL A 123 4.72 1.81 -1.16
CA VAL A 123 4.56 1.79 0.31
C VAL A 123 5.68 2.57 0.99
N TYR A 124 6.93 2.30 0.62
CA TYR A 124 8.12 2.94 1.17
C TYR A 124 8.05 4.47 0.98
N MET A 125 7.62 4.90 -0.21
CA MET A 125 7.45 6.31 -0.57
C MET A 125 6.23 6.98 0.07
N LYS A 126 5.42 6.23 0.85
CA LYS A 126 4.20 6.70 1.50
C LYS A 126 3.22 7.32 0.49
N VAL A 127 3.15 6.72 -0.70
CA VAL A 127 2.12 7.08 -1.68
C VAL A 127 0.75 6.80 -1.06
N ASP A 128 -0.23 7.67 -1.32
CA ASP A 128 -1.60 7.41 -0.91
C ASP A 128 -2.17 6.24 -1.73
N LEU A 129 -2.23 5.07 -1.10
CA LEU A 129 -2.72 3.83 -1.68
C LEU A 129 -4.19 3.56 -1.30
N ARG A 130 -4.85 4.48 -0.59
CA ARG A 130 -6.23 4.26 -0.08
C ARG A 130 -7.24 4.23 -1.22
N ASN A 131 -8.32 3.48 -1.02
CA ASN A 131 -9.44 3.33 -1.98
C ASN A 131 -9.01 2.84 -3.38
N GLN A 132 -7.86 2.16 -3.48
CA GLN A 132 -7.38 1.60 -4.74
C GLN A 132 -7.95 0.20 -4.97
N CYS A 133 -8.13 -0.16 -6.23
CA CYS A 133 -8.48 -1.51 -6.64
C CYS A 133 -7.21 -2.27 -7.01
N PHE A 134 -6.96 -3.39 -6.36
CA PHE A 134 -5.84 -4.31 -6.50
C PHE A 134 -6.37 -5.75 -6.59
N GLU A 135 -7.39 -5.97 -7.42
CA GLU A 135 -8.02 -7.28 -7.58
C GLU A 135 -7.13 -8.24 -8.37
N ASN A 136 -7.12 -9.51 -7.96
CA ASN A 136 -6.40 -10.61 -8.60
C ASN A 136 -4.89 -10.40 -8.75
N ILE A 137 -4.30 -9.41 -8.09
CA ILE A 137 -2.85 -9.16 -8.16
C ILE A 137 -2.10 -10.29 -7.48
N ARG A 138 -0.85 -10.49 -7.89
CA ARG A 138 0.05 -11.49 -7.30
C ARG A 138 1.31 -10.79 -6.84
N ILE A 139 1.56 -10.81 -5.54
CA ILE A 139 2.72 -10.15 -4.93
C ILE A 139 3.49 -11.18 -4.13
N LYS A 140 4.81 -11.17 -4.25
CA LYS A 140 5.67 -12.09 -3.52
C LYS A 140 7.01 -11.48 -3.11
N ASN A 141 7.68 -12.13 -2.16
CA ASN A 141 9.08 -11.87 -1.79
C ASN A 141 9.36 -10.38 -1.55
N THR A 142 8.49 -9.73 -0.78
CA THR A 142 8.60 -8.28 -0.57
C THR A 142 8.04 -7.88 0.78
N SER A 143 8.30 -6.64 1.18
CA SER A 143 7.74 -6.08 2.40
C SER A 143 6.72 -5.01 2.05
N ILE A 144 5.60 -4.98 2.77
CA ILE A 144 4.64 -3.87 2.71
C ILE A 144 4.33 -3.34 4.12
N ILE A 145 5.31 -3.48 5.02
CA ILE A 145 5.27 -3.00 6.39
C ILE A 145 4.80 -1.54 6.41
N ARG A 146 3.85 -1.23 7.31
CA ARG A 146 3.26 0.12 7.48
C ARG A 146 2.52 0.65 6.25
N GLY A 147 2.24 -0.18 5.23
CA GLY A 147 1.40 0.21 4.11
C GLY A 147 0.00 0.60 4.57
N ASN A 148 -0.54 1.70 4.01
CA ASN A 148 -1.89 2.16 4.30
C ASN A 148 -2.82 1.83 3.13
N PHE A 149 -3.62 0.79 3.30
CA PHE A 149 -4.53 0.24 2.29
C PHE A 149 -5.99 0.33 2.74
N VAL A 150 -6.33 1.39 3.48
CA VAL A 150 -7.71 1.66 3.90
C VAL A 150 -8.63 1.65 2.69
N ARG A 151 -9.72 0.88 2.78
CA ARG A 151 -10.76 0.75 1.73
C ARG A 151 -10.25 0.24 0.38
N CYS A 152 -9.09 -0.41 0.33
CA CYS A 152 -8.63 -1.06 -0.89
C CYS A 152 -9.43 -2.33 -1.20
N ASN A 153 -9.47 -2.70 -2.46
CA ASN A 153 -10.02 -3.99 -2.90
C ASN A 153 -8.89 -4.94 -3.31
N PHE A 154 -8.71 -6.03 -2.58
CA PHE A 154 -7.75 -7.10 -2.85
C PHE A 154 -8.42 -8.44 -3.16
N ASN A 155 -9.67 -8.43 -3.65
CA ASN A 155 -10.38 -9.66 -3.93
C ASN A 155 -9.62 -10.53 -4.94
N GLY A 156 -9.55 -11.83 -4.68
CA GLY A 156 -8.85 -12.81 -5.51
C GLY A 156 -7.32 -12.68 -5.54
N SER A 157 -6.73 -11.74 -4.79
CA SER A 157 -5.29 -11.47 -4.83
C SER A 157 -4.49 -12.52 -4.05
N GLU A 158 -3.27 -12.76 -4.47
CA GLU A 158 -2.35 -13.72 -3.86
C GLU A 158 -1.11 -13.00 -3.31
N PHE A 159 -0.80 -13.25 -2.05
CA PHE A 159 0.37 -12.73 -1.35
C PHE A 159 1.19 -13.91 -0.81
N ASP A 160 2.47 -13.99 -1.20
CA ASP A 160 3.36 -15.09 -0.81
C ASP A 160 4.74 -14.58 -0.35
N ASN A 161 5.17 -14.94 0.86
CA ASN A 161 6.45 -14.52 1.42
C ASN A 161 6.52 -12.99 1.58
N LEU A 162 5.56 -12.46 2.36
CA LEU A 162 5.46 -11.03 2.67
C LEU A 162 5.59 -10.75 4.16
N ASP A 163 6.32 -9.70 4.50
CA ASP A 163 6.19 -9.04 5.79
C ASP A 163 5.08 -7.96 5.72
N ILE A 164 4.02 -8.18 6.50
CA ILE A 164 2.86 -7.29 6.57
C ILE A 164 2.73 -6.60 7.94
N SER A 165 3.81 -6.49 8.69
CA SER A 165 3.77 -5.92 10.04
C SER A 165 3.24 -4.47 10.02
N ILE A 166 2.23 -4.18 10.86
CA ILE A 166 1.53 -2.86 10.94
C ILE A 166 0.91 -2.41 9.60
N LEU A 167 0.48 -3.35 8.76
CA LEU A 167 -0.33 -3.04 7.59
C LEU A 167 -1.71 -2.49 8.04
N ASN A 168 -2.12 -1.34 7.52
CA ASN A 168 -3.48 -0.83 7.74
C ASN A 168 -4.41 -1.32 6.63
N LEU A 169 -5.29 -2.26 6.98
CA LEU A 169 -6.32 -2.84 6.10
C LEU A 169 -7.74 -2.44 6.52
N ASN A 170 -7.91 -1.36 7.29
CA ASN A 170 -9.23 -0.97 7.76
C ASN A 170 -10.21 -0.77 6.57
N SER A 171 -11.35 -1.46 6.63
CA SER A 171 -12.37 -1.47 5.56
C SER A 171 -11.89 -1.98 4.20
N ALA A 172 -10.73 -2.66 4.11
CA ALA A 172 -10.30 -3.29 2.88
C ALA A 172 -11.15 -4.54 2.56
N GLN A 173 -11.37 -4.81 1.28
CA GLN A 173 -12.02 -6.02 0.80
C GLN A 173 -10.95 -7.06 0.46
N MET A 174 -11.13 -8.29 0.94
CA MET A 174 -10.15 -9.37 0.78
C MET A 174 -10.81 -10.73 0.50
N PHE A 175 -11.96 -10.72 -0.18
CA PHE A 175 -12.68 -11.96 -0.55
C PHE A 175 -11.81 -12.83 -1.47
N ASP A 176 -11.76 -14.14 -1.21
CA ASP A 176 -10.94 -15.10 -1.96
C ASP A 176 -9.43 -14.76 -2.04
N CYS A 177 -8.93 -13.95 -1.10
CA CYS A 177 -7.51 -13.61 -1.02
C CYS A 177 -6.69 -14.79 -0.46
N LYS A 178 -5.54 -15.08 -1.08
CA LYS A 178 -4.63 -16.15 -0.63
C LYS A 178 -3.41 -15.56 0.04
N LEU A 179 -3.21 -15.92 1.31
CA LEU A 179 -2.05 -15.51 2.11
C LEU A 179 -1.16 -16.74 2.37
N LYS A 180 0.09 -16.69 1.92
CA LYS A 180 1.09 -17.75 2.11
C LYS A 180 2.38 -17.15 2.66
N ASN A 181 3.03 -17.86 3.57
CA ASN A 181 4.32 -17.45 4.14
C ASN A 181 4.32 -15.97 4.60
N ILE A 182 3.28 -15.59 5.35
CA ILE A 182 3.14 -14.21 5.83
C ILE A 182 3.87 -14.07 7.16
N GLU A 183 4.72 -13.05 7.24
CA GLU A 183 5.44 -12.68 8.45
C GLU A 183 4.75 -11.52 9.17
N ILE A 184 4.67 -11.63 10.49
CA ILE A 184 4.21 -10.58 11.40
C ILE A 184 5.17 -10.57 12.58
N HIS A 185 5.82 -9.43 12.79
CA HIS A 185 6.82 -9.24 13.83
C HIS A 185 6.29 -8.33 14.94
N GLU A 186 6.67 -8.62 16.19
CA GLU A 186 6.49 -7.66 17.27
C GLU A 186 7.38 -6.44 16.99
N LEU A 187 6.76 -5.27 16.88
CA LEU A 187 7.50 -4.04 16.59
C LEU A 187 7.59 -3.11 17.79
N ASN A 188 6.60 -3.12 18.68
CA ASN A 188 6.50 -2.21 19.81
C ASN A 188 5.75 -2.82 21.00
N LYS A 189 6.21 -2.46 22.20
CA LYS A 189 5.50 -2.65 23.45
C LYS A 189 5.11 -1.29 24.03
N LEU A 190 3.81 -1.03 24.19
CA LEU A 190 3.29 0.22 24.74
C LEU A 190 3.01 0.03 26.23
N GLU A 191 3.82 0.67 27.08
CA GLU A 191 3.70 0.55 28.53
C GLU A 191 2.99 1.77 29.12
N GLY A 192 2.14 1.53 30.13
CA GLY A 192 1.56 2.62 30.91
C GLY A 192 0.34 2.25 31.74
N HIS A 193 -0.53 1.36 31.27
CA HIS A 193 -1.68 0.90 32.05
C HIS A 193 -1.24 0.16 33.32
N SER A 194 -1.96 0.39 34.42
CA SER A 194 -1.70 -0.26 35.71
C SER A 194 -2.62 -1.44 36.00
N GLY A 195 -3.56 -1.72 35.09
CA GLY A 195 -4.49 -2.85 35.11
C GLY A 195 -4.46 -3.60 33.78
N ARG A 196 -5.23 -4.69 33.69
CA ARG A 196 -5.33 -5.48 32.45
C ARG A 196 -5.93 -4.63 31.34
N VAL A 197 -5.33 -4.69 30.16
CA VAL A 197 -5.89 -4.08 28.94
C VAL A 197 -6.94 -5.02 28.38
N ASN A 198 -8.21 -4.60 28.39
CA ASN A 198 -9.33 -5.43 27.98
C ASN A 198 -9.71 -5.23 26.52
N THR A 199 -9.39 -4.06 25.96
CA THR A 199 -9.85 -3.67 24.62
C THR A 199 -8.86 -2.74 23.96
N VAL A 200 -8.71 -2.87 22.64
CA VAL A 200 -7.92 -1.98 21.80
C VAL A 200 -8.67 -1.70 20.50
N CYS A 201 -8.50 -0.50 19.95
CA CYS A 201 -9.10 -0.12 18.66
C CYS A 201 -8.19 0.87 17.94
N PHE A 202 -7.86 0.61 16.68
CA PHE A 202 -7.17 1.58 15.84
C PHE A 202 -8.17 2.61 15.29
N SER A 203 -7.71 3.86 15.13
CA SER A 203 -8.41 4.84 14.29
C SER A 203 -8.46 4.36 12.84
N LEU A 204 -9.39 4.88 12.04
CA LEU A 204 -9.52 4.50 10.62
C LEU A 204 -8.19 4.67 9.86
N GLU A 205 -7.51 5.78 10.06
CA GLU A 205 -6.22 6.08 9.42
C GLU A 205 -5.04 5.27 10.03
N GLY A 206 -5.25 4.53 11.12
CA GLY A 206 -4.25 3.66 11.76
C GLY A 206 -3.13 4.42 12.49
N ASN A 207 -3.24 5.73 12.61
CA ASN A 207 -2.24 6.59 13.26
C ASN A 207 -2.40 6.65 14.79
N ILE A 208 -3.61 6.39 15.30
CA ILE A 208 -3.92 6.40 16.73
C ILE A 208 -4.45 5.03 17.12
N LEU A 209 -3.97 4.51 18.25
CA LEU A 209 -4.54 3.34 18.92
C LEU A 209 -5.19 3.81 20.22
N ALA A 210 -6.42 3.40 20.46
CA ALA A 210 -7.07 3.49 21.77
C ALA A 210 -6.92 2.16 22.50
N SER A 211 -6.64 2.21 23.80
CA SER A 211 -6.69 1.04 24.69
C SER A 211 -7.53 1.34 25.92
N GLY A 212 -8.42 0.43 26.30
CA GLY A 212 -9.22 0.51 27.53
C GLY A 212 -8.81 -0.57 28.53
N SER A 213 -8.80 -0.24 29.82
CA SER A 213 -8.20 -1.07 30.87
C SER A 213 -9.08 -1.20 32.13
N GLU A 214 -8.77 -2.22 32.94
CA GLU A 214 -9.27 -2.40 34.32
C GLU A 214 -8.79 -1.29 35.28
N ASP A 215 -7.83 -0.45 34.87
CA ASP A 215 -7.45 0.77 35.63
C ASP A 215 -8.42 1.95 35.45
N ASN A 216 -9.60 1.68 34.89
CA ASN A 216 -10.69 2.62 34.62
C ASN A 216 -10.35 3.71 33.59
N SER A 217 -9.18 3.65 32.94
CA SER A 217 -8.75 4.64 31.97
C SER A 217 -8.75 4.11 30.54
N ILE A 218 -8.87 5.06 29.62
CA ILE A 218 -8.58 4.84 28.20
C ILE A 218 -7.30 5.60 27.88
N ARG A 219 -6.40 5.01 27.10
CA ARG A 219 -5.20 5.69 26.61
C ARG A 219 -5.21 5.76 25.10
N LEU A 220 -4.83 6.92 24.58
CA LEU A 220 -4.60 7.14 23.15
C LEU A 220 -3.10 7.15 22.88
N TRP A 221 -2.67 6.37 21.90
CA TRP A 221 -1.27 6.18 21.55
C TRP A 221 -1.00 6.65 20.14
N ASP A 222 0.10 7.36 19.93
CA ASP A 222 0.63 7.63 18.59
C ASP A 222 1.47 6.44 18.16
N ILE A 223 1.06 5.78 17.07
CA ILE A 223 1.74 4.57 16.58
C ILE A 223 3.12 4.87 16.00
N LYS A 224 3.33 6.08 15.48
CA LYS A 224 4.59 6.47 14.86
C LYS A 224 5.63 6.83 15.91
N THR A 225 5.26 7.64 16.91
CA THR A 225 6.17 8.06 17.99
C THR A 225 6.23 7.05 19.14
N LYS A 226 5.26 6.12 19.20
CA LYS A 226 5.11 5.12 20.27
C LYS A 226 4.81 5.75 21.63
N GLN A 227 4.35 7.00 21.64
CA GLN A 227 4.08 7.75 22.86
C GLN A 227 2.58 7.80 23.14
N GLN A 228 2.24 7.86 24.43
CA GLN A 228 0.88 8.17 24.84
C GLN A 228 0.56 9.63 24.50
N LYS A 229 -0.45 9.85 23.66
CA LYS A 229 -0.98 11.17 23.33
C LYS A 229 -1.89 11.71 24.42
N ALA A 230 -2.74 10.86 24.98
CA ALA A 230 -3.73 11.27 25.97
C ALA A 230 -4.12 10.10 26.88
N LYS A 231 -4.60 10.46 28.07
CA LYS A 231 -5.29 9.57 29.00
C LYS A 231 -6.67 10.14 29.24
N LEU A 232 -7.71 9.36 28.98
CA LEU A 232 -9.10 9.73 29.17
C LEU A 232 -9.56 9.07 30.46
N ASP A 233 -9.75 9.90 31.48
CA ASP A 233 -10.27 9.50 32.79
C ASP A 233 -11.75 9.93 32.89
N GLY A 234 -12.56 9.11 33.56
CA GLY A 234 -13.96 9.46 33.85
C GLY A 234 -14.87 8.28 34.11
N HIS A 235 -14.57 7.10 33.57
CA HIS A 235 -15.24 5.88 33.99
C HIS A 235 -14.84 5.52 35.43
N THR A 236 -15.77 4.94 36.19
CA THR A 236 -15.52 4.57 37.61
C THR A 236 -15.24 3.08 37.79
N ASN A 237 -15.25 2.32 36.70
CA ASN A 237 -14.94 0.89 36.68
C ASN A 237 -14.28 0.51 35.33
N GLY A 238 -13.79 -0.73 35.23
CA GLY A 238 -12.98 -1.19 34.11
C GLY A 238 -13.65 -1.00 32.74
N ILE A 239 -12.85 -0.60 31.75
CA ILE A 239 -13.29 -0.43 30.37
C ILE A 239 -13.35 -1.80 29.70
N MET A 240 -14.46 -2.10 29.03
CA MET A 240 -14.68 -3.38 28.35
C MET A 240 -14.67 -3.29 26.84
N SER A 241 -14.99 -2.12 26.28
CA SER A 241 -14.99 -1.91 24.84
C SER A 241 -14.63 -0.47 24.51
N VAL A 242 -13.85 -0.28 23.46
CA VAL A 242 -13.61 1.02 22.81
C VAL A 242 -13.83 0.89 21.31
N CYS A 243 -14.37 1.93 20.67
CA CYS A 243 -14.57 1.96 19.23
C CYS A 243 -14.45 3.38 18.70
N PHE A 244 -13.67 3.59 17.65
CA PHE A 244 -13.64 4.85 16.93
C PHE A 244 -14.86 4.97 16.00
N SER A 245 -15.40 6.18 15.89
CA SER A 245 -16.30 6.54 14.81
C SER A 245 -15.59 6.44 13.46
N SER A 246 -16.35 6.23 12.39
CA SER A 246 -15.81 6.11 11.03
C SER A 246 -15.12 7.37 10.52
N ASP A 247 -15.44 8.54 11.09
CA ASP A 247 -14.77 9.80 10.80
C ASP A 247 -13.53 10.05 11.69
N GLY A 248 -13.25 9.15 12.65
CA GLY A 248 -12.12 9.20 13.56
C GLY A 248 -12.18 10.30 14.62
N ASN A 249 -13.26 11.08 14.69
CA ASN A 249 -13.36 12.24 15.57
C ASN A 249 -13.95 11.92 16.95
N THR A 250 -14.62 10.77 17.08
CA THR A 250 -15.27 10.36 18.33
C THR A 250 -14.80 8.97 18.71
N LEU A 251 -14.51 8.78 19.99
CA LEU A 251 -14.34 7.46 20.57
C LEU A 251 -15.55 7.14 21.46
N ALA A 252 -16.15 5.98 21.28
CA ALA A 252 -17.13 5.43 22.21
C ALA A 252 -16.45 4.42 23.15
N SER A 253 -16.81 4.44 24.43
CA SER A 253 -16.37 3.44 25.40
C SER A 253 -17.51 2.89 26.23
N GLY A 254 -17.46 1.60 26.52
CA GLY A 254 -18.36 0.91 27.46
C GLY A 254 -17.58 0.36 28.65
N SER A 255 -18.16 0.47 29.84
CA SER A 255 -17.51 0.11 31.12
C SER A 255 -18.44 -0.70 32.03
N PHE A 256 -17.85 -1.40 32.98
CA PHE A 256 -18.57 -2.02 34.10
C PHE A 256 -19.24 -1.01 35.05
N ASP A 257 -19.07 0.29 34.87
CA ASP A 257 -19.82 1.31 35.60
C ASP A 257 -21.25 1.52 35.08
N ASN A 258 -21.69 0.65 34.15
CA ASN A 258 -22.99 0.67 33.49
C ASN A 258 -23.23 1.90 32.59
N THR A 259 -22.16 2.60 32.19
CA THR A 259 -22.25 3.76 31.30
C THR A 259 -21.55 3.54 29.96
N ILE A 260 -22.04 4.26 28.95
CA ILE A 260 -21.34 4.49 27.69
C ILE A 260 -20.90 5.96 27.69
N ARG A 261 -19.65 6.21 27.30
CA ARG A 261 -19.13 7.57 27.14
C ARG A 261 -18.68 7.81 25.71
N LEU A 262 -18.89 9.04 25.25
CA LEU A 262 -18.37 9.54 23.99
C LEU A 262 -17.29 10.57 24.29
N TRP A 263 -16.17 10.45 23.60
CA TRP A 263 -15.00 11.31 23.77
C TRP A 263 -14.71 12.01 22.45
N ASP A 264 -14.58 13.34 22.49
CA ASP A 264 -13.98 14.07 21.38
C ASP A 264 -12.46 13.83 21.40
N VAL A 265 -11.94 13.27 20.30
CA VAL A 265 -10.53 12.92 20.15
C VAL A 265 -9.80 13.87 19.19
N LYS A 266 -10.46 14.94 18.72
CA LYS A 266 -9.78 16.06 18.07
C LYS A 266 -9.15 16.96 19.14
N THR A 267 -7.85 16.76 19.33
CA THR A 267 -6.97 17.69 20.06
C THR A 267 -5.77 18.03 19.19
#